data_AF-A0A538A7V5-F1
#
_entry.id   AF-A0A538A7V5-F1
#
_cell.length_a   1.000
_cell.length_b   1.000
_cell.length_c   1.000
_cell.angle_alpha   90.00
_cell.angle_beta   90.00
_cell.angle_gamma   90.00
#
_symmetry.space_group_name_H-M   'P 1'
#
loop_
_entity.id
_entity.type
_entity.pdbx_description
1 polymer ?
#
loop_
_entity_poly.entity_id
_entity_poly.type
_entity_poly.pdbx_seq_one_letter_code
_entity_poly.pdbx_strand_id
1 'polypeptide(L)'
;MAVRTAIAKWEGALKDGHGTMSIGSGAFEGQYSFSSRFEEGTGTNPEELIGAAHAGCFSMALANILAEAGHPPRRIETGARVHLEQADGGPAITRIELSTEGEVGGIDADEFQRHAESAKSGCPVSKALAGVQISLEAYLLADTSEPTGSG
;
A
#
# COMPACT_ATOMS: atom_id res chain seq x y z
N MET A 1 6.84 9.60 21.23
CA MET A 1 6.09 8.71 20.29
C MET A 1 5.10 9.57 19.52
N ALA A 2 5.00 9.39 18.21
CA ALA A 2 4.02 10.13 17.41
C ALA A 2 2.70 9.37 17.40
N VAL A 3 1.61 10.05 17.77
CA VAL A 3 0.23 9.54 17.57
C VAL A 3 -0.31 10.18 16.29
N ARG A 4 -0.90 9.37 15.41
CA ARG A 4 -1.56 9.83 14.17
C ARG A 4 -3.06 9.68 14.34
N THR A 5 -3.81 10.67 13.88
CA THR A 5 -5.26 10.73 14.01
C THR A 5 -5.92 10.73 12.64
N ALA A 6 -7.13 10.19 12.58
CA ALA A 6 -8.06 10.28 11.46
C ALA A 6 -9.47 10.31 12.05
N ILE A 7 -10.42 10.89 11.32
CA ILE A 7 -11.81 11.02 11.74
C ILE A 7 -12.70 10.52 10.61
N ALA A 8 -13.72 9.74 10.97
CA ALA A 8 -14.81 9.40 10.06
C ALA A 8 -16.13 9.93 10.64
N LYS A 9 -17.01 10.41 9.76
CA LYS A 9 -18.41 10.76 10.07
C LYS A 9 -19.33 9.91 9.23
N TRP A 10 -20.51 9.61 9.76
CA TRP A 10 -21.56 8.86 9.07
C TRP A 10 -22.92 9.40 9.47
N GLU A 11 -23.82 9.54 8.50
CA GLU A 11 -25.17 10.05 8.67
C GLU A 11 -26.19 9.13 7.97
N GLY A 12 -27.24 8.74 8.70
CA GLY A 12 -28.33 7.91 8.17
C GLY A 12 -28.16 6.40 8.35
N ALA A 13 -29.14 5.64 7.85
CA ALA A 13 -29.12 4.17 7.86
C ALA A 13 -28.11 3.63 6.83
N LEU A 14 -27.66 2.37 6.97
CA LEU A 14 -26.56 1.83 6.16
C LEU A 14 -26.74 2.01 4.64
N LYS A 15 -27.91 1.68 4.09
CA LYS A 15 -28.14 1.66 2.63
C LYS A 15 -28.26 3.05 2.00
N ASP A 16 -28.92 3.98 2.69
CA ASP A 16 -29.18 5.35 2.20
C ASP A 16 -28.25 6.39 2.85
N GLY A 17 -27.36 5.93 3.73
CA GLY A 17 -26.45 6.75 4.49
C GLY A 17 -25.17 7.06 3.73
N HIS A 18 -24.48 8.06 4.22
CA HIS A 18 -23.24 8.54 3.64
C HIS A 18 -22.33 9.07 4.75
N GLY A 19 -21.06 9.22 4.42
CA GLY A 19 -20.08 9.69 5.37
C GLY A 19 -18.88 10.34 4.70
N THR A 20 -18.00 10.85 5.55
CA THR A 20 -16.69 11.38 5.14
C THR A 20 -15.60 10.79 6.03
N MET A 21 -14.42 10.55 5.45
CA MET A 21 -13.20 10.19 6.17
C MET A 21 -12.14 11.26 5.91
N SER A 22 -11.43 11.69 6.95
CA SER A 22 -10.32 12.64 6.83
C SER A 22 -9.14 12.24 7.71
N ILE A 23 -7.93 12.57 7.25
CA ILE A 23 -6.69 12.31 7.99
C ILE A 23 -6.24 13.56 8.75
N GLY A 24 -5.63 13.37 9.92
CA GLY A 24 -5.30 14.46 10.84
C GLY A 24 -4.29 15.49 10.33
N SER A 25 -3.59 15.19 9.23
CA SER A 25 -2.74 16.17 8.53
C SER A 25 -3.51 17.12 7.63
N GLY A 26 -4.77 16.83 7.31
CA GLY A 26 -5.57 17.56 6.33
C GLY A 26 -5.23 17.25 4.86
N ALA A 27 -4.32 16.30 4.59
CA ALA A 27 -3.92 15.98 3.22
C ALA A 27 -4.94 15.11 2.45
N PHE A 28 -5.97 14.60 3.11
CA PHE A 28 -7.04 13.82 2.50
C PHE A 28 -8.36 14.03 3.25
N GLU A 29 -9.42 14.22 2.46
CA GLU A 29 -10.82 14.07 2.87
C GLU A 29 -11.58 13.40 1.71
N GLY A 30 -12.34 12.35 2.01
CA GLY A 30 -13.08 11.58 0.99
C GLY A 30 -14.47 11.18 1.47
N GLN A 31 -15.45 11.29 0.57
CA GLN A 31 -16.81 10.79 0.81
C GLN A 31 -16.86 9.27 0.65
N TYR A 32 -17.64 8.59 1.47
CA TYR A 32 -17.89 7.16 1.34
C TYR A 32 -19.35 6.84 1.64
N SER A 33 -19.85 5.76 1.05
CA SER A 33 -21.22 5.28 1.21
C SER A 33 -21.26 3.76 1.15
N PHE A 34 -22.46 3.17 1.31
CA PHE A 34 -22.62 1.75 1.00
C PHE A 34 -22.26 1.47 -0.46
N SER A 35 -22.70 2.32 -1.39
CA SER A 35 -22.49 2.12 -2.82
C SER A 35 -21.02 2.25 -3.23
N SER A 36 -20.26 3.19 -2.65
CA SER A 36 -18.81 3.30 -2.96
C SER A 36 -17.95 2.21 -2.32
N ARG A 37 -18.51 1.43 -1.39
CA ARG A 37 -17.78 0.40 -0.65
C ARG A 37 -18.12 -1.03 -1.10
N PHE A 38 -19.37 -1.29 -1.40
CA PHE A 38 -19.87 -2.64 -1.72
C PHE A 38 -20.40 -2.76 -3.15
N GLU A 39 -20.42 -1.66 -3.90
CA GLU A 39 -20.82 -1.56 -5.30
C GLU A 39 -19.77 -0.70 -6.03
N GLU A 40 -20.06 -0.29 -7.26
CA GLU A 40 -19.17 0.54 -8.09
C GLU A 40 -19.54 2.03 -8.03
N GLY A 41 -20.05 2.49 -6.86
CA GLY A 41 -20.50 3.86 -6.67
C GLY A 41 -19.34 4.86 -6.52
N THR A 42 -19.58 6.13 -6.85
CA THR A 42 -18.58 7.20 -6.68
C THR A 42 -18.27 7.46 -5.20
N GLY A 43 -16.98 7.56 -4.88
CA GLY A 43 -16.48 7.86 -3.54
C GLY A 43 -15.18 7.10 -3.28
N THR A 44 -14.66 7.20 -2.07
CA THR A 44 -13.61 6.30 -1.58
C THR A 44 -14.24 5.19 -0.73
N ASN A 45 -13.39 4.33 -0.17
CA ASN A 45 -13.76 3.32 0.81
C ASN A 45 -12.58 3.04 1.76
N PRO A 46 -12.83 2.40 2.92
CA PRO A 46 -11.76 2.04 3.86
C PRO A 46 -10.66 1.17 3.23
N GLU A 47 -11.00 0.32 2.27
CA GLU A 47 -10.10 -0.62 1.62
C GLU A 47 -9.03 0.09 0.78
N GLU A 48 -9.38 1.15 0.04
CA GLU A 48 -8.42 2.03 -0.66
C GLU A 48 -7.44 2.68 0.31
N LEU A 49 -7.90 3.17 1.46
CA LEU A 49 -7.04 3.81 2.46
C LEU A 49 -6.08 2.82 3.12
N ILE A 50 -6.53 1.59 3.35
CA ILE A 50 -5.67 0.48 3.80
C ILE A 50 -4.62 0.15 2.74
N GLY A 51 -5.04 0.05 1.47
CA GLY A 51 -4.14 -0.19 0.34
C GLY A 51 -3.06 0.89 0.23
N ALA A 52 -3.45 2.16 0.29
CA ALA A 52 -2.53 3.29 0.24
C ALA A 52 -1.53 3.27 1.41
N ALA A 53 -2.01 3.02 2.64
CA ALA A 53 -1.15 2.92 3.82
C ALA A 53 -0.16 1.74 3.69
N HIS A 54 -0.62 0.59 3.18
CA HIS A 54 0.19 -0.61 3.04
C HIS A 54 1.25 -0.45 1.96
N ALA A 55 0.87 0.02 0.77
CA ALA A 55 1.79 0.31 -0.32
C ALA A 55 2.88 1.31 0.10
N GLY A 56 2.49 2.40 0.78
CA GLY A 56 3.44 3.40 1.28
C GLY A 56 4.40 2.83 2.33
N CYS A 57 3.88 2.07 3.30
CA CYS A 57 4.69 1.46 4.34
C CYS A 57 5.67 0.41 3.79
N PHE A 58 5.22 -0.44 2.88
CA PHE A 58 6.05 -1.41 2.17
C PHE A 58 7.16 -0.70 1.38
N SER A 59 6.81 0.32 0.59
CA SER A 59 7.77 1.04 -0.26
C SER A 59 8.89 1.69 0.57
N MET A 60 8.53 2.32 1.70
CA MET A 60 9.52 2.88 2.62
C MET A 60 10.40 1.82 3.27
N ALA A 61 9.83 0.68 3.67
CA ALA A 61 10.59 -0.41 4.26
C ALA A 61 11.57 -1.04 3.26
N LEU A 62 11.12 -1.26 2.02
CA LEU A 62 11.97 -1.77 0.95
C LEU A 62 13.12 -0.80 0.65
N ALA A 63 12.83 0.51 0.57
CA ALA A 63 13.87 1.52 0.36
C ALA A 63 14.93 1.50 1.46
N ASN A 64 14.52 1.37 2.72
CA ASN A 64 15.45 1.30 3.85
C ASN A 64 16.33 0.04 3.77
N ILE A 65 15.72 -1.14 3.55
CA ILE A 65 16.42 -2.42 3.47
C ILE A 65 17.46 -2.41 2.33
N LEU A 66 17.07 -1.90 1.16
CA LEU A 66 17.98 -1.79 0.01
C LEU A 66 19.13 -0.82 0.28
N ALA A 67 18.86 0.33 0.90
CA ALA A 67 19.89 1.28 1.28
C ALA A 67 20.88 0.71 2.31
N GLU A 68 20.39 -0.02 3.32
CA GLU A 68 21.23 -0.74 4.30
C GLU A 68 22.11 -1.81 3.65
N ALA A 69 21.63 -2.42 2.56
CA ALA A 69 22.39 -3.38 1.75
C ALA A 69 23.38 -2.73 0.76
N GLY A 70 23.42 -1.39 0.67
CA GLY A 70 24.31 -0.67 -0.26
C GLY A 70 23.72 -0.39 -1.65
N HIS A 71 22.42 -0.63 -1.83
CA HIS A 71 21.70 -0.45 -3.09
C HIS A 71 20.58 0.59 -2.96
N PRO A 72 20.86 1.86 -2.63
CA PRO A 72 19.81 2.86 -2.45
C PRO A 72 18.96 2.99 -3.74
N PRO A 73 17.63 2.82 -3.66
CA PRO A 73 16.78 2.86 -4.85
C PRO A 73 16.65 4.30 -5.38
N ARG A 74 16.57 4.44 -6.70
CA ARG A 74 16.17 5.69 -7.36
C ARG A 74 14.67 5.92 -7.22
N ARG A 75 13.88 4.85 -7.36
CA ARG A 75 12.42 4.86 -7.28
C ARG A 75 11.90 3.51 -6.81
N ILE A 76 10.84 3.55 -6.01
CA ILE A 76 9.98 2.39 -5.75
C ILE A 76 8.56 2.86 -5.96
N GLU A 77 7.81 2.13 -6.78
CA GLU A 77 6.38 2.31 -6.95
C GLU A 77 5.68 1.02 -6.57
N THR A 78 4.66 1.13 -5.70
CA THR A 78 3.90 -0.04 -5.23
C THR A 78 2.42 0.24 -5.36
N GLY A 79 1.71 -0.66 -6.04
CA GLY A 79 0.26 -0.77 -5.96
C GLY A 79 -0.16 -1.79 -4.90
N ALA A 80 -1.33 -1.59 -4.31
CA ALA A 80 -1.95 -2.54 -3.40
C ALA A 80 -3.41 -2.79 -3.83
N ARG A 81 -3.72 -4.02 -4.21
CA ARG A 81 -5.11 -4.45 -4.45
C ARG A 81 -5.65 -5.07 -3.18
N VAL A 82 -6.68 -4.45 -2.59
CA VAL A 82 -7.31 -4.91 -1.34
C VAL A 82 -8.63 -5.59 -1.67
N HIS A 83 -8.79 -6.83 -1.25
CA HIS A 83 -9.96 -7.64 -1.55
C HIS A 83 -10.92 -7.66 -0.36
N LEU A 84 -12.10 -7.08 -0.56
CA LEU A 84 -13.24 -7.18 0.36
C LEU A 84 -14.20 -8.24 -0.18
N GLU A 85 -14.39 -9.30 0.60
CA GLU A 85 -15.18 -10.46 0.20
C GLU A 85 -16.20 -10.82 1.28
N GLN A 86 -17.23 -11.57 0.90
CA GLN A 86 -18.15 -12.17 1.86
C GLN A 86 -17.53 -13.45 2.42
N ALA A 87 -17.28 -13.47 3.73
CA ALA A 87 -16.77 -14.63 4.45
C ALA A 87 -17.80 -15.13 5.48
N ASP A 88 -17.49 -16.25 6.13
CA ASP A 88 -18.31 -16.77 7.23
C ASP A 88 -18.34 -15.76 8.38
N GLY A 89 -19.49 -15.07 8.53
CA GLY A 89 -19.68 -14.02 9.54
C GLY A 89 -19.80 -12.59 8.99
N GLY A 90 -19.71 -12.40 7.67
CA GLY A 90 -19.95 -11.11 7.00
C GLY A 90 -18.77 -10.63 6.14
N PRO A 91 -18.77 -9.34 5.74
CA PRO A 91 -17.71 -8.78 4.90
C PRO A 91 -16.35 -8.81 5.62
N ALA A 92 -15.32 -9.27 4.93
CA ALA A 92 -13.96 -9.37 5.45
C ALA A 92 -12.93 -8.96 4.40
N ILE A 93 -11.86 -8.30 4.84
CA ILE A 93 -10.66 -8.09 4.01
C ILE A 93 -9.85 -9.38 4.07
N THR A 94 -9.90 -10.18 3.01
CA THR A 94 -9.32 -11.53 2.98
C THR A 94 -7.90 -11.54 2.42
N ARG A 95 -7.63 -10.65 1.46
CA ARG A 95 -6.38 -10.64 0.70
C ARG A 95 -5.92 -9.23 0.33
N ILE A 96 -4.61 -9.02 0.34
CA ILE A 96 -3.95 -7.84 -0.22
C ILE A 96 -2.85 -8.32 -1.17
N GLU A 97 -2.88 -7.84 -2.41
CA GLU A 97 -1.84 -8.10 -3.40
C GLU A 97 -1.00 -6.85 -3.59
N LEU A 98 0.28 -6.91 -3.21
CA LEU A 98 1.25 -5.87 -3.49
C LEU A 98 1.90 -6.13 -4.86
N SER A 99 2.04 -5.09 -5.67
CA SER A 99 2.77 -5.13 -6.94
C SER A 99 3.75 -3.98 -6.96
N THR A 100 5.04 -4.27 -7.09
CA THR A 100 6.11 -3.28 -6.96
C THR A 100 7.05 -3.29 -8.14
N GLU A 101 7.38 -2.09 -8.60
CA GLU A 101 8.48 -1.84 -9.53
C GLU A 101 9.56 -1.01 -8.83
N GLY A 102 10.81 -1.47 -8.88
CA GLY A 102 11.95 -0.81 -8.26
C GLY A 102 13.02 -0.46 -9.27
N GLU A 103 13.51 0.78 -9.23
CA GLU A 103 14.65 1.23 -10.01
C GLU A 103 15.87 1.30 -9.10
N VAL A 104 16.76 0.31 -9.20
CA VAL A 104 17.86 0.12 -8.24
C VAL A 104 19.14 -0.29 -8.98
N GLY A 105 20.19 0.51 -8.81
CA GLY A 105 21.49 0.25 -9.44
C GLY A 105 22.32 -0.78 -8.69
N GLY A 106 23.11 -1.57 -9.43
CA GLY A 106 24.13 -2.45 -8.88
C GLY A 106 23.62 -3.67 -8.12
N ILE A 107 22.36 -4.06 -8.31
CA ILE A 107 21.73 -5.24 -7.70
C ILE A 107 21.16 -6.14 -8.79
N ASP A 108 21.08 -7.45 -8.55
CA ASP A 108 20.35 -8.38 -9.43
C ASP A 108 18.88 -8.58 -9.00
N ALA A 109 18.09 -9.19 -9.88
CA ALA A 109 16.67 -9.40 -9.63
C ALA A 109 16.39 -10.34 -8.45
N ASP A 110 17.23 -11.35 -8.23
CA ASP A 110 17.03 -12.32 -7.15
C ASP A 110 17.31 -11.67 -5.78
N GLU A 111 18.33 -10.81 -5.70
CA GLU A 111 18.64 -10.04 -4.50
C GLU A 111 17.58 -8.99 -4.21
N PHE A 112 17.12 -8.27 -5.23
CA PHE A 112 15.98 -7.36 -5.10
C PHE A 112 14.74 -8.08 -4.56
N GLN A 113 14.42 -9.26 -5.10
CA GLN A 113 13.29 -10.07 -4.64
C GLN A 113 13.42 -10.46 -3.16
N ARG A 114 14.62 -10.86 -2.70
CA ARG A 114 14.86 -11.21 -1.29
C ARG A 114 14.62 -10.02 -0.34
N HIS A 115 15.05 -8.83 -0.74
CA HIS A 115 14.79 -7.61 0.02
C HIS A 115 13.31 -7.21 0.01
N ALA A 116 12.63 -7.37 -1.13
CA ALA A 116 11.21 -7.11 -1.26
C ALA A 116 10.37 -8.05 -0.37
N GLU A 117 10.69 -9.34 -0.32
CA GLU A 117 10.04 -10.29 0.60
C GLU A 117 10.29 -9.98 2.09
N SER A 118 11.50 -9.52 2.41
CA SER A 118 11.84 -9.05 3.74
C SER A 118 11.02 -7.80 4.13
N ALA A 119 10.83 -6.87 3.21
CA ALA A 119 9.97 -5.70 3.41
C ALA A 119 8.49 -6.09 3.58
N LYS A 120 7.99 -7.04 2.76
CA LYS A 120 6.61 -7.54 2.81
C LYS A 120 6.25 -8.07 4.19
N SER A 121 7.13 -8.86 4.80
CA SER A 121 6.90 -9.44 6.13
C SER A 121 7.27 -8.50 7.28
N GLY A 122 8.21 -7.58 7.03
CA GLY A 122 8.82 -6.75 8.07
C GLY A 122 8.14 -5.40 8.33
N CYS A 123 7.43 -4.83 7.35
CA CYS A 123 6.92 -3.46 7.48
C CYS A 123 5.81 -3.36 8.56
N PRO A 124 5.70 -2.24 9.30
CA PRO A 124 4.72 -2.07 10.36
C PRO A 124 3.26 -2.37 9.95
N VAL A 125 2.84 -1.96 8.76
CA VAL A 125 1.46 -2.19 8.29
C VAL A 125 1.21 -3.67 8.01
N SER A 126 2.15 -4.38 7.37
CA SER A 126 2.03 -5.84 7.21
C SER A 126 1.92 -6.57 8.54
N LYS A 127 2.70 -6.16 9.55
CA LYS A 127 2.63 -6.74 10.89
C LYS A 127 1.29 -6.48 11.58
N ALA A 128 0.72 -5.29 11.40
CA ALA A 128 -0.60 -4.96 11.92
C ALA A 128 -1.72 -5.75 11.21
N LEU A 129 -1.55 -6.06 9.93
CA LEU A 129 -2.49 -6.81 9.09
C LEU A 129 -2.20 -8.32 9.06
N ALA A 130 -1.59 -8.89 10.09
CA ALA A 130 -1.18 -10.30 10.13
C ALA A 130 -2.34 -11.32 9.98
N GLY A 131 -3.60 -10.88 10.12
CA GLY A 131 -4.79 -11.70 9.87
C GLY A 131 -5.24 -11.77 8.40
N VAL A 132 -4.57 -11.04 7.49
CA VAL A 132 -4.92 -10.95 6.07
C VAL A 132 -3.87 -11.68 5.24
N GLN A 133 -4.28 -12.36 4.17
CA GLN A 133 -3.33 -12.96 3.24
C GLN A 133 -2.64 -11.86 2.42
N ILE A 134 -1.31 -11.76 2.50
CA ILE A 134 -0.53 -10.74 1.77
C ILE A 134 0.39 -11.43 0.75
N SER A 135 0.19 -11.13 -0.53
CA SER A 135 1.07 -11.55 -1.63
C SER A 135 1.87 -10.37 -2.19
N LEU A 136 2.97 -10.67 -2.88
CA LEU A 136 3.85 -9.69 -3.50
C LEU A 136 4.30 -10.18 -4.87
N GLU A 137 4.21 -9.30 -5.86
CA GLU A 137 4.97 -9.35 -7.10
C GLU A 137 5.95 -8.17 -7.10
N ALA A 138 7.24 -8.42 -7.33
CA ALA A 138 8.25 -7.38 -7.32
C ALA A 138 9.15 -7.50 -8.56
N TYR A 139 9.36 -6.38 -9.24
CA TYR A 139 10.12 -6.32 -10.49
C TYR A 139 11.23 -5.28 -10.37
N LEU A 140 12.46 -5.70 -10.64
CA LEU A 140 13.60 -4.80 -10.81
C LEU A 140 13.58 -4.24 -12.23
N LEU A 141 13.45 -2.93 -12.34
CA LEU A 141 13.54 -2.21 -13.60
C LEU A 141 15.01 -2.02 -13.98
N ALA A 142 15.30 -2.07 -15.29
CA ALA A 142 16.63 -1.79 -15.80
C ALA A 142 17.06 -0.36 -15.44
N ASP A 143 18.32 -0.21 -15.01
CA ASP A 143 18.90 1.09 -14.73
C ASP A 143 18.96 1.92 -16.02
N THR A 144 18.10 2.94 -16.12
CA THR A 144 18.07 3.86 -17.26
C THR A 144 18.99 5.06 -17.08
N SER A 145 19.94 5.03 -16.13
CA SER A 145 20.96 6.06 -16.06
C SER A 145 21.84 5.97 -17.33
N GLU A 146 21.62 6.89 -18.27
CA GLU A 146 22.50 7.07 -19.42
C GLU A 146 23.95 7.21 -18.92
N PRO A 147 24.94 6.57 -19.58
CA PRO A 147 26.31 6.92 -19.32
C PRO A 147 26.47 8.38 -19.74
N THR A 148 26.68 9.27 -18.77
CA THR A 148 27.07 10.65 -19.06
C THR A 148 28.35 10.58 -19.88
N GLY A 149 28.20 10.70 -21.20
CA GLY A 149 29.27 10.61 -22.16
C GLY A 149 30.31 11.67 -21.83
N SER A 150 31.50 11.22 -21.48
CA SER A 150 32.71 12.05 -21.46
C SER A 150 33.01 12.50 -22.89
N GLY A 151 32.76 13.78 -23.17
CA GLY A 151 33.26 14.51 -24.33
C GLY A 151 34.15 15.66 -23.87
#